data_AF-A0A6Q8PFR1-F1
#
_entry.id   AF-A0A6Q8PFR1-F1
#
_cell.length_a   1.000
_cell.length_b   1.000
_cell.length_c   1.000
_cell.angle_alpha   90.00
_cell.angle_beta   90.00
_cell.angle_gamma   90.00
#
_symmetry.space_group_name_H-M   'P 1'
#
loop_
_entity.id
_entity.type
_entity.pdbx_description
1 polymer ?
#
loop_
_entity_poly.entity_id
_entity_poly.type
_entity_poly.pdbx_seq_one_letter_code
_entity_poly.pdbx_strand_id
1 'polypeptide(L)' 'MAGASVKVAVRVRPFNSREMSRDSKCIIQMSGSTTRSSGVSCTEW' A
#
# COMPACT_ATOMS: atom_id res chain seq x y z
N MET A 1 -27.24 7.20 -10.97
CA MET A 1 -26.24 6.24 -11.50
C MET A 1 -26.27 5.01 -10.61
N ALA A 2 -26.72 3.89 -11.16
CA ALA A 2 -26.98 2.66 -10.41
C ALA A 2 -25.67 1.95 -10.02
N GLY A 3 -25.40 1.85 -8.72
CA GLY A 3 -25.23 0.57 -8.01
C GLY A 3 -24.19 -0.45 -8.49
N ALA A 4 -23.02 -0.06 -8.97
CA ALA A 4 -21.90 -0.99 -9.07
C ALA A 4 -21.20 -1.11 -7.70
N SER A 5 -21.43 -2.20 -6.97
CA SER A 5 -20.65 -2.54 -5.77
C SER A 5 -19.28 -3.05 -6.21
N VAL A 6 -18.33 -2.12 -6.38
CA VAL A 6 -16.96 -2.45 -6.79
C VAL A 6 -16.17 -2.85 -5.56
N LYS A 7 -15.68 -4.10 -5.55
CA LYS A 7 -14.78 -4.58 -4.50
C LYS A 7 -13.34 -4.30 -4.89
N VAL A 8 -12.68 -3.42 -4.15
CA VAL A 8 -11.27 -3.09 -4.35
C VAL A 8 -10.43 -3.88 -3.36
N ALA A 9 -9.32 -4.44 -3.84
CA ALA A 9 -8.33 -5.14 -3.01
C ALA A 9 -6.94 -4.59 -3.32
N VAL A 10 -6.11 -4.47 -2.29
CA VAL A 10 -4.73 -3.99 -2.40
C VAL A 10 -3.81 -5.10 -1.92
N ARG A 11 -2.69 -5.31 -2.62
CA ARG A 11 -1.66 -6.28 -2.27
C ARG A 11 -0.30 -5.59 -2.24
N VAL A 12 0.40 -5.73 -1.12
CA VAL A 12 1.81 -5.31 -1.03
C VAL A 12 2.69 -6.46 -1.56
N ARG A 13 3.66 -6.13 -2.42
CA ARG A 13 4.65 -7.08 -2.93
C ARG A 13 5.93 -7.02 -2.07
N PRO A 14 6.65 -8.14 -1.90
CA PRO A 14 7.97 -8.13 -1.28
C PRO A 14 8.99 -7.40 -2.15
N PHE A 15 10.15 -7.11 -1.56
CA PHE A 15 11.26 -6.44 -2.24
C PHE A 15 11.80 -7.28 -3.39
N ASN A 16 11.99 -6.63 -4.53
CA ASN A 16 12.73 -7.22 -5.66
C ASN A 16 14.24 -7.16 -5.39
N SER A 17 15.06 -7.95 -6.10
CA SER A 17 16.52 -8.00 -5.93
C SER A 17 17.19 -6.61 -6.01
N ARG A 18 16.67 -5.71 -6.84
CA ARG A 18 17.12 -4.31 -6.95
C ARG A 18 16.83 -3.48 -5.70
N GLU A 19 15.72 -3.75 -5.01
CA GLU A 19 15.34 -3.04 -3.79
C GLU A 19 16.09 -3.62 -2.59
N MET A 20 16.34 -4.93 -2.60
CA MET A 20 17.19 -5.60 -1.62
C MET A 20 18.65 -5.12 -1.70
N SER A 21 19.19 -4.92 -2.91
CA SER A 21 20.56 -4.44 -3.10
C SER A 21 20.78 -2.96 -2.74
N ARG A 22 19.71 -2.22 -2.50
CA ARG A 22 19.74 -0.78 -2.17
C ARG A 22 19.29 -0.50 -0.73
N ASP A 23 19.12 -1.56 0.08
CA ASP A 23 18.60 -1.48 1.45
C ASP A 23 17.31 -0.63 1.54
N SER A 24 16.44 -0.76 0.54
CA SER A 24 15.20 0.00 0.44
C SER A 24 14.28 -0.31 1.62
N LYS A 25 13.72 0.73 2.25
CA LYS A 25 12.82 0.57 3.41
C LYS A 25 11.38 0.31 2.99
N CYS A 26 10.69 -0.53 3.77
CA CYS A 26 9.28 -0.82 3.53
C CYS A 26 8.46 0.31 4.17
N ILE A 27 7.99 1.23 3.34
CA ILE A 27 7.18 2.36 3.80
C ILE A 27 5.70 2.02 3.88
N ILE A 28 5.26 0.87 3.38
CA ILE A 28 3.84 0.50 3.35
C ILE A 28 3.57 -0.54 4.45
N GLN A 29 2.66 -0.22 5.36
CA GLN A 29 2.20 -1.10 6.43
C GLN A 29 0.70 -1.34 6.28
N MET A 30 0.27 -2.59 6.41
CA MET A 30 -1.14 -2.93 6.41
C MET A 30 -1.61 -3.20 7.84
N SER A 31 -2.73 -2.61 8.21
CA SER A 31 -3.41 -2.84 9.49
C SER A 31 -4.86 -3.19 9.18
N GLY A 32 -5.16 -4.49 9.21
CA GLY A 32 -6.45 -5.02 8.76
C GLY A 32 -6.73 -4.67 7.30
N SER A 33 -7.84 -3.96 7.06
CA SER A 33 -8.24 -3.45 5.74
C SER A 33 -7.58 -2.13 5.34
N THR A 34 -6.85 -1.47 6.25
CA THR A 34 -6.26 -0.15 6.01
C THR A 34 -4.80 -0.29 5.63
N THR A 35 -4.41 0.27 4.50
CA THR A 35 -3.01 0.34 4.05
C THR A 35 -2.48 1.73 4.37
N ARG A 36 -1.43 1.85 5.20
CA ARG A 36 -0.81 3.12 5.59
C ARG A 36 0.61 3.17 5.07
N SER A 37 0.95 4.24 4.39
CA SER A 37 2.33 4.60 4.07
C SER A 37 2.92 5.41 5.23
N SER A 38 4.05 4.98 5.78
CA SER A 38 4.69 5.53 7.00
C SER A 38 5.26 6.94 6.85
N GLY A 39 4.97 7.65 5.75
CA GLY A 39 5.54 8.96 5.42
C GLY A 39 4.59 9.91 4.68
N VAL A 40 3.31 9.56 4.59
CA VAL A 40 2.27 10.40 3.97
C VAL A 40 1.07 10.28 4.89
N SER A 41 0.69 11.37 5.54
CA SER A 41 -0.58 11.38 6.28
C SER A 41 -1.68 11.06 5.26
N CYS A 42 -2.47 10.05 5.59
CA CYS A 42 -3.64 9.63 4.82
C CYS A 42 -4.76 10.69 4.98
N THR A 43 -4.46 11.96 4.71
CA THR A 43 -5.38 13.10 4.86
C THR A 43 -5.41 14.02 3.66
N GLU A 44 -4.61 13.77 2.62
CA GLU A 44 -4.77 14.49 1.35
C GLU A 44 -4.78 13.47 0.20
N TRP A 45 -6.00 13.03 -0.10
CA TRP A 45 -6.43 12.76 -1.47
C TRP A 45 -7.10 14.01 -2.00
#